data_AF-A0A136WD65-F1
#
_entry.id   AF-A0A136WD65-F1
#
_cell.length_a   1.000
_cell.length_b   1.000
_cell.length_c   1.000
_cell.angle_alpha   90.00
_cell.angle_beta   90.00
_cell.angle_gamma   90.00
#
_symmetry.space_group_name_H-M   'P 1'
#
loop_
_entity.id
_entity.type
_entity.pdbx_description
1 polymer ?
#
loop_
_entity_poly.entity_id
_entity_poly.type
_entity_poly.pdbx_seq_one_letter_code
_entity_poly.pdbx_strand_id
1 'polypeptide(L)'
;MEFDLFVESICKSVSQIHGDMEALYANQNINELQTLDHLNREIMILEGKLQRFRESNQQKTEEIHAFQSVNNSWKGNEVNTRAITREELAMSDGRNGNPAYVAVNGFVYDVTNNPTWAAGTHFGLSAGHDVTEEFAACHAGQNILDKLPVVGFLA
;
A
#
# COMPACT_ATOMS: atom_id res chain seq x y z
N MET A 1 3.22 16.22 9.51
CA MET A 1 4.51 15.52 9.33
C MET A 1 4.51 15.03 7.91
N GLU A 2 5.36 15.57 7.04
CA GLU A 2 5.34 15.22 5.61
C GLU A 2 5.62 13.73 5.45
N PHE A 3 4.81 13.06 4.64
CA PHE A 3 4.86 11.61 4.42
C PHE A 3 6.25 11.15 3.98
N ASP A 4 6.94 11.98 3.19
CA ASP A 4 8.30 11.74 2.72
C ASP A 4 9.30 11.65 3.89
N LEU A 5 9.20 12.55 4.88
CA LEU A 5 10.03 12.53 6.08
C LEU A 5 9.77 11.28 6.94
N PHE A 6 8.54 10.76 6.92
CA PHE A 6 8.21 9.51 7.60
C PHE A 6 8.84 8.31 6.89
N VAL A 7 8.71 8.22 5.57
CA VAL A 7 9.29 7.13 4.76
C VAL A 7 10.82 7.11 4.88
N GLU A 8 11.49 8.27 4.73
CA GLU A 8 12.94 8.39 4.92
C GLU A 8 13.37 7.89 6.32
N SER A 9 12.57 8.22 7.33
CA SER A 9 12.82 7.82 8.72
C SER A 9 12.64 6.32 8.96
N ILE A 10 11.75 5.65 8.23
CA ILE A 10 11.60 4.18 8.25
C ILE A 10 12.78 3.53 7.51
N CYS A 11 13.11 3.99 6.31
CA CYS A 11 14.23 3.46 5.52
C CYS A 11 15.56 3.53 6.28
N LYS A 12 15.78 4.61 7.04
CA LYS A 12 16.97 4.77 7.88
C LYS A 12 17.04 3.71 8.98
N SER A 13 15.96 3.50 9.74
CA SER A 13 15.94 2.50 10.82
C SER A 13 16.04 1.07 10.28
N VAL A 14 15.43 0.77 9.12
CA VAL A 14 15.59 -0.54 8.44
C VAL A 14 17.04 -0.78 8.02
N SER A 15 17.71 0.24 7.47
CA SER A 15 19.13 0.16 7.08
C SER A 15 20.05 -0.08 8.30
N GLN A 16 19.73 0.53 9.45
CA GLN A 16 20.47 0.33 10.69
C GLN A 16 20.30 -1.09 11.24
N ILE A 17 19.07 -1.61 11.24
CA ILE A 17 18.78 -3.02 11.58
C ILE A 17 19.56 -3.98 10.69
N HIS A 18 19.61 -3.72 9.38
CA HIS A 18 20.34 -4.56 8.44
C HIS A 18 21.84 -4.58 8.75
N GLY A 19 22.44 -3.40 9.00
CA GLY A 19 23.85 -3.30 9.38
C GLY A 19 24.18 -4.03 10.69
N ASP A 20 23.28 -3.96 11.69
CA ASP A 20 23.42 -4.71 12.94
C ASP A 20 23.38 -6.22 12.71
N MET A 21 22.47 -6.70 11.86
CA MET A 21 22.39 -8.12 11.49
C MET A 21 23.66 -8.58 10.76
N GLU A 22 24.16 -7.81 9.79
CA GLU A 22 25.41 -8.13 9.08
C GLU A 22 26.61 -8.19 10.05
N ALA A 23 26.69 -7.27 11.00
CA ALA A 23 27.72 -7.25 12.04
C ALA A 23 27.69 -8.53 12.91
N LEU A 24 26.49 -9.00 13.27
CA LEU A 24 26.30 -10.27 14.00
C LEU A 24 26.73 -11.47 13.15
N TYR A 25 26.31 -11.54 11.88
CA TYR A 25 26.66 -12.66 10.98
C TYR A 25 28.14 -12.75 10.67
N ALA A 26 28.82 -11.60 10.53
CA ALA A 26 30.24 -11.57 10.17
C ALA A 26 31.17 -11.88 11.36
N ASN A 27 30.63 -11.99 12.59
CA ASN A 27 31.38 -12.17 13.84
C ASN A 27 32.57 -11.20 13.96
N GLN A 28 32.41 -10.00 13.39
CA GLN A 28 33.45 -8.98 13.31
C GLN A 28 33.55 -8.23 14.64
N ASN A 29 33.98 -8.91 15.70
CA ASN A 29 34.51 -8.35 16.95
C ASN A 29 33.77 -7.13 17.54
N ILE A 30 32.44 -7.06 17.37
CA ILE A 30 31.57 -6.12 18.07
C ILE A 30 30.96 -6.92 19.21
N ASN A 31 30.96 -6.33 20.41
CA ASN A 31 30.35 -6.90 21.60
C ASN A 31 28.89 -7.27 21.27
N GLU A 32 28.61 -8.57 21.12
CA GLU A 32 27.32 -9.09 20.65
C GLU A 32 26.14 -8.45 21.38
N LEU A 33 26.31 -8.22 22.67
CA LEU A 33 25.34 -7.56 23.53
C LEU A 33 25.07 -6.10 23.11
N GLN A 34 26.09 -5.34 22.71
CA GLN A 34 25.93 -3.96 22.25
C GLN A 34 25.19 -3.89 20.91
N THR A 35 25.45 -4.83 20.00
CA THR A 35 24.74 -4.92 18.72
C THR A 35 23.29 -5.33 18.91
N LEU A 36 23.02 -6.30 19.79
CA LEU A 36 21.65 -6.69 20.14
C LEU A 36 20.88 -5.56 20.84
N ASP A 37 21.54 -4.80 21.72
CA ASP A 37 20.95 -3.63 22.35
C ASP A 37 20.62 -2.53 21.33
N HIS A 38 21.47 -2.33 20.32
CA HIS A 38 21.22 -1.37 19.24
C HIS A 38 20.05 -1.80 18.35
N LEU A 39 20.01 -3.08 17.96
CA LEU A 39 18.92 -3.69 17.20
C LEU A 39 17.57 -3.52 17.92
N ASN A 40 17.51 -3.83 19.21
CA ASN A 40 16.30 -3.66 20.01
C ASN A 40 15.82 -2.21 20.09
N ARG A 41 16.75 -1.23 20.18
CA ARG A 41 16.40 0.19 20.15
C ARG A 41 15.81 0.61 18.81
N GLU A 42 16.39 0.17 17.70
CA GLU A 42 15.87 0.51 16.37
C GLU A 42 14.50 -0.11 16.09
N ILE A 43 14.26 -1.35 16.55
CA ILE A 43 12.94 -1.99 16.50
C ILE A 43 11.92 -1.18 17.30
N MET A 44 12.24 -0.81 18.55
CA MET A 44 11.36 0.01 19.40
C MET A 44 11.04 1.37 18.77
N ILE A 45 12.02 2.01 18.13
CA ILE A 45 11.85 3.28 17.42
C ILE A 45 10.92 3.10 16.22
N LEU A 46 11.07 2.02 15.44
CA LEU A 46 10.19 1.68 14.32
C LEU A 46 8.76 1.41 14.76
N GLU A 47 8.56 0.60 15.80
CA GLU A 47 7.24 0.32 16.37
C GLU A 47 6.52 1.61 16.80
N GLY A 48 7.24 2.52 17.49
CA GLY A 48 6.70 3.81 17.88
C GLY A 48 6.36 4.72 16.69
N LYS A 49 7.15 4.69 15.61
CA LYS A 49 6.87 5.44 14.37
C LYS A 49 5.63 4.89 13.66
N LEU A 50 5.53 3.57 13.52
CA LEU A 50 4.38 2.89 12.92
C LEU A 50 3.09 3.15 13.70
N GLN A 51 3.15 3.12 15.04
CA GLN A 51 2.00 3.40 15.88
C GLN A 51 1.49 4.84 15.72
N ARG A 52 2.40 5.83 15.71
CA ARG A 52 2.02 7.24 15.48
C ARG A 52 1.45 7.48 14.07
N PHE A 53 1.98 6.78 13.07
CA PHE A 53 1.44 6.83 11.72
C PHE A 53 0.02 6.24 11.66
N ARG A 54 -0.21 5.11 12.33
CA ARG A 54 -1.54 4.50 12.46
C ARG A 54 -2.53 5.45 13.13
N GLU A 55 -2.16 6.09 14.24
CA GLU A 55 -3.01 7.05 14.95
C GLU A 55 -3.33 8.29 14.11
N SER A 56 -2.33 8.82 13.40
CA SER A 56 -2.49 9.98 12.50
C SER A 56 -3.43 9.65 11.33
N ASN A 57 -3.36 8.42 10.80
CA ASN A 57 -4.22 7.97 9.72
C ASN A 57 -5.63 7.62 10.20
N GLN A 58 -5.79 7.14 11.44
CA GLN A 58 -7.11 6.90 12.03
C GLN A 58 -7.89 8.21 12.22
N GLN A 59 -7.26 9.27 12.74
CA GLN A 59 -7.89 10.59 12.85
C GLN A 59 -8.30 11.16 11.47
N LYS A 60 -7.45 11.00 10.46
CA LYS A 60 -7.76 11.41 9.09
C LYS A 60 -8.92 10.62 8.48
N THR A 61 -9.05 9.33 8.85
CA THR A 61 -10.15 8.45 8.42
C THR A 61 -11.47 8.85 9.08
N GLU A 62 -11.45 9.22 10.36
CA GLU A 62 -12.62 9.71 11.11
C GLU A 62 -13.10 11.08 10.60
N GLU A 63 -12.18 12.00 10.25
CA GLU A 63 -12.49 13.28 9.61
C GLU A 63 -13.08 13.10 8.21
N ILE A 64 -12.55 12.17 7.41
CA ILE A 64 -13.09 11.82 6.08
C ILE A 64 -14.47 11.17 6.21
N HIS A 65 -14.68 10.26 7.17
CA HIS A 65 -16.00 9.66 7.42
C HIS A 65 -17.03 10.69 7.89
N ALA A 66 -16.63 11.66 8.73
CA ALA A 66 -17.48 12.78 9.13
C ALA A 66 -17.85 13.67 7.93
N PHE A 67 -16.89 13.94 7.03
CA PHE A 67 -17.11 14.70 5.80
C PHE A 67 -17.98 13.94 4.77
N GLN A 68 -17.78 12.63 4.62
CA GLN A 68 -18.61 11.77 3.77
C GLN A 68 -20.04 11.63 4.30
N SER A 69 -20.24 11.59 5.62
CA SER A 69 -21.58 11.64 6.24
C SER A 69 -22.32 12.95 5.88
N VAL A 70 -21.59 14.06 5.77
CA VAL A 70 -22.13 15.37 5.34
C VAL A 70 -22.33 15.44 3.82
N ASN A 71 -21.42 14.88 3.02
CA ASN A 71 -21.50 14.90 1.54
C ASN A 71 -22.49 13.89 0.96
N ASN A 72 -22.81 12.79 1.65
CA ASN A 72 -23.87 11.87 1.23
C ASN A 72 -25.27 12.51 1.26
N SER A 73 -25.41 13.70 1.84
CA SER A 73 -26.60 14.56 1.71
C SER A 73 -26.65 15.34 0.39
N TRP A 74 -25.59 15.34 -0.45
CA TRP A 74 -25.50 16.17 -1.65
C TRP A 74 -24.77 15.45 -2.82
N LYS A 75 -25.59 14.79 -3.67
CA LYS A 75 -25.36 14.48 -5.11
C LYS A 75 -24.26 13.43 -5.41
N GLY A 76 -24.49 12.40 -6.23
CA GLY A 76 -25.19 12.40 -7.52
C GLY A 76 -24.17 12.17 -8.64
N ASN A 77 -23.62 10.96 -8.73
CA ASN A 77 -23.03 10.33 -9.92
C ASN A 77 -22.98 8.82 -9.65
N GLU A 78 -23.45 8.01 -10.60
CA GLU A 78 -23.61 6.56 -10.45
C GLU A 78 -22.26 5.89 -10.16
N VAL A 79 -21.99 5.58 -8.89
CA VAL A 79 -20.98 4.59 -8.52
C VAL A 79 -21.48 3.26 -9.08
N ASN A 80 -20.75 2.67 -10.01
CA ASN A 80 -21.09 1.35 -10.54
C ASN A 80 -20.90 0.33 -9.41
N THR A 81 -21.98 -0.03 -8.73
CA THR A 81 -21.94 -0.89 -7.53
C THR A 81 -21.82 -2.38 -7.86
N ARG A 82 -21.14 -2.71 -8.95
CA ARG A 82 -21.05 -4.08 -9.45
C ARG A 82 -20.12 -4.90 -8.55
N ALA A 83 -20.66 -5.99 -8.00
CA ALA A 83 -19.85 -7.02 -7.35
C ALA A 83 -19.07 -7.80 -8.42
N ILE A 84 -17.75 -7.90 -8.23
CA ILE A 84 -16.83 -8.65 -9.08
C ILE A 84 -16.25 -9.75 -8.20
N THR A 85 -16.41 -11.00 -8.60
CA THR A 85 -15.83 -12.13 -7.85
C THR A 85 -14.33 -12.25 -8.11
N ARG A 86 -13.63 -13.01 -7.28
CA ARG A 86 -12.20 -13.30 -7.51
C ARG A 86 -11.95 -13.98 -8.85
N GLU A 87 -12.85 -14.85 -9.30
CA GLU A 87 -12.76 -15.53 -10.59
C GLU A 87 -12.91 -14.55 -11.75
N GLU A 88 -13.88 -13.63 -11.65
CA GLU A 88 -14.07 -12.60 -12.65
C GLU A 88 -12.88 -11.63 -12.69
N LEU A 89 -12.36 -11.25 -11.53
CA LEU A 89 -11.13 -10.47 -11.43
C LEU A 89 -9.98 -11.20 -12.11
N ALA A 90 -9.77 -12.48 -11.82
CA ALA A 90 -8.70 -13.29 -12.41
C ALA A 90 -8.79 -13.42 -13.95
N MET A 91 -10.00 -13.37 -14.53
CA MET A 91 -10.18 -13.35 -15.99
C MET A 91 -9.84 -11.99 -16.62
N SER A 92 -9.78 -10.93 -15.83
CA SER A 92 -9.48 -9.56 -16.25
C SER A 92 -7.98 -9.28 -16.17
N ASP A 93 -7.18 -10.11 -16.86
CA ASP A 93 -5.72 -10.14 -16.79
C ASP A 93 -5.01 -9.26 -17.84
N GLY A 94 -5.76 -8.55 -18.68
CA GLY A 94 -5.21 -7.72 -19.76
C GLY A 94 -4.67 -8.49 -20.96
N ARG A 95 -4.92 -9.81 -21.06
CA ARG A 95 -4.43 -10.68 -22.14
C ARG A 95 -5.55 -11.11 -23.06
N ASN A 96 -5.19 -11.47 -24.30
CA ASN A 96 -6.14 -11.99 -25.29
C ASN A 96 -7.36 -11.10 -25.55
N GLY A 97 -7.22 -9.78 -25.35
CA GLY A 97 -8.31 -8.82 -25.49
C GLY A 97 -9.21 -8.66 -24.25
N ASN A 98 -8.90 -9.37 -23.15
CA ASN A 98 -9.53 -9.14 -21.86
C ASN A 98 -9.11 -7.78 -21.29
N PRO A 99 -9.98 -7.11 -20.51
CA PRO A 99 -9.59 -5.94 -19.74
C PRO A 99 -8.52 -6.31 -18.69
N ALA A 100 -7.76 -5.32 -18.23
CA ALA A 100 -6.81 -5.45 -17.12
C ALA A 100 -7.37 -4.76 -15.89
N TYR A 101 -7.75 -5.54 -14.87
CA TYR A 101 -8.28 -5.01 -13.60
C TYR A 101 -7.38 -5.35 -12.42
N VAL A 102 -7.38 -4.52 -11.39
CA VAL A 102 -6.75 -4.80 -10.10
C VAL A 102 -7.67 -4.43 -8.95
N ALA A 103 -7.65 -5.20 -7.87
CA ALA A 103 -8.34 -4.83 -6.65
C ALA A 103 -7.39 -4.17 -5.65
N VAL A 104 -7.83 -3.08 -5.03
CA VAL A 104 -7.13 -2.40 -3.93
C VAL A 104 -8.16 -1.97 -2.89
N ASN A 105 -7.99 -2.43 -1.64
CA ASN A 105 -8.89 -2.16 -0.52
C ASN A 105 -10.36 -2.49 -0.84
N GLY A 106 -10.61 -3.56 -1.60
CA GLY A 106 -11.95 -4.01 -1.98
C GLY A 106 -12.59 -3.26 -3.15
N PHE A 107 -11.94 -2.24 -3.73
CA PHE A 107 -12.37 -1.58 -4.96
C PHE A 107 -11.63 -2.17 -6.15
N VAL A 108 -12.33 -2.37 -7.27
CA VAL A 108 -11.73 -2.87 -8.52
C VAL A 108 -11.54 -1.70 -9.49
N TYR A 109 -10.29 -1.51 -9.93
CA TYR A 109 -9.87 -0.43 -10.81
C TYR A 109 -9.53 -0.96 -12.20
N ASP A 110 -9.94 -0.21 -13.23
CA ASP A 110 -9.54 -0.46 -14.61
C ASP A 110 -8.17 0.14 -14.91
N VAL A 111 -7.20 -0.71 -15.24
CA VAL A 111 -5.84 -0.33 -15.64
C VAL A 111 -5.56 -0.64 -17.11
N THR A 112 -6.56 -1.06 -17.89
CA THR A 112 -6.43 -1.50 -19.29
C THR A 112 -5.72 -0.47 -20.17
N ASN A 113 -6.07 0.80 -20.02
CA ASN A 113 -5.52 1.89 -20.83
C ASN A 113 -4.38 2.65 -20.12
N ASN A 114 -3.86 2.12 -19.01
CA ASN A 114 -2.76 2.72 -18.30
C ASN A 114 -1.41 2.20 -18.86
N PRO A 115 -0.55 3.08 -19.43
CA PRO A 115 0.75 2.67 -19.99
C PRO A 115 1.68 1.96 -19.00
N THR A 116 1.56 2.23 -17.69
CA THR A 116 2.39 1.56 -16.67
C THR A 116 1.99 0.10 -16.45
N TRP A 117 0.83 -0.30 -16.94
CA TRP A 117 0.26 -1.65 -16.89
C TRP A 117 0.27 -2.34 -18.26
N ALA A 118 1.14 -1.90 -19.17
CA ALA A 118 1.28 -2.51 -20.49
C ALA A 118 1.47 -4.03 -20.40
N ALA A 119 0.79 -4.76 -21.29
CA ALA A 119 0.71 -6.23 -21.29
C ALA A 119 0.14 -6.85 -19.99
N GLY A 120 -0.63 -6.07 -19.21
CA GLY A 120 -1.29 -6.53 -17.99
C GLY A 120 -0.33 -6.74 -16.82
N THR A 121 0.83 -6.05 -16.81
CA THR A 121 1.84 -6.23 -15.76
C THR A 121 2.42 -4.91 -15.28
N HIS A 122 2.82 -4.84 -14.01
CA HIS A 122 3.48 -3.68 -13.41
C HIS A 122 4.43 -4.12 -12.30
N PHE A 123 5.75 -3.92 -12.49
CA PHE A 123 6.80 -4.28 -11.51
C PHE A 123 6.66 -5.68 -10.87
N GLY A 124 6.42 -6.71 -11.70
CA GLY A 124 6.27 -8.09 -11.23
C GLY A 124 4.86 -8.46 -10.75
N LEU A 125 3.95 -7.49 -10.66
CA LEU A 125 2.53 -7.71 -10.48
C LEU A 125 1.87 -8.03 -11.82
N SER A 126 0.81 -8.84 -11.77
CA SER A 126 -0.07 -9.10 -12.90
C SER A 126 -1.47 -8.55 -12.61
N ALA A 127 -2.16 -8.08 -13.64
CA ALA A 127 -3.58 -7.77 -13.56
C ALA A 127 -4.39 -9.05 -13.27
N GLY A 128 -5.59 -8.87 -12.76
CA GLY A 128 -6.49 -9.92 -12.32
C GLY A 128 -6.29 -10.37 -10.88
N HIS A 129 -5.64 -9.55 -10.05
CA HIS A 129 -5.37 -9.86 -8.65
C HIS A 129 -5.73 -8.70 -7.71
N ASP A 130 -5.95 -9.05 -6.44
CA ASP A 130 -5.92 -8.09 -5.34
C ASP A 130 -4.46 -7.79 -5.02
N VAL A 131 -4.07 -6.53 -5.19
CA VAL A 131 -2.70 -6.02 -4.99
C VAL A 131 -2.66 -5.00 -3.85
N THR A 132 -3.58 -5.13 -2.89
CA THR A 132 -3.72 -4.19 -1.77
C THR A 132 -2.42 -4.03 -0.98
N GLU A 133 -1.73 -5.13 -0.69
CA GLU A 133 -0.51 -5.10 0.12
C GLU A 133 0.65 -4.44 -0.64
N GLU A 134 0.81 -4.76 -1.93
CA GLU A 134 1.86 -4.22 -2.78
C GLU A 134 1.62 -2.75 -3.11
N PHE A 135 0.35 -2.37 -3.33
CA PHE A 135 -0.03 -0.97 -3.47
C PHE A 135 0.27 -0.19 -2.17
N ALA A 136 -0.05 -0.76 -1.00
CA ALA A 136 0.25 -0.12 0.28
C ALA A 136 1.77 0.01 0.52
N ALA A 137 2.57 -0.98 0.11
CA ALA A 137 4.02 -0.95 0.27
C ALA A 137 4.70 0.11 -0.62
N CYS A 138 4.25 0.28 -1.86
CA CYS A 138 4.93 1.15 -2.84
C CYS A 138 4.27 2.53 -3.02
N HIS A 139 2.97 2.64 -2.75
CA HIS A 139 2.15 3.81 -3.10
C HIS A 139 1.27 4.31 -1.95
N ALA A 140 1.51 3.88 -0.70
CA ALA A 140 0.79 4.43 0.45
C ALA A 140 0.77 5.97 0.42
N GLY A 141 -0.41 6.56 0.64
CA GLY A 141 -0.58 8.01 0.68
C GLY A 141 -0.52 8.73 -0.67
N GLN A 142 -0.38 8.03 -1.79
CA GLN A 142 -0.40 8.62 -3.13
C GLN A 142 -1.80 8.52 -3.76
N ASN A 143 -2.27 9.62 -4.35
CA ASN A 143 -3.58 9.70 -5.03
C ASN A 143 -3.54 9.12 -6.45
N ILE A 144 -2.89 7.97 -6.64
CA ILE A 144 -2.78 7.32 -7.95
C ILE A 144 -4.12 6.70 -8.35
N LEU A 145 -4.82 6.09 -7.39
CA LEU A 145 -6.10 5.42 -7.62
C LEU A 145 -7.20 6.39 -8.07
N ASP A 146 -7.14 7.66 -7.64
CA ASP A 146 -8.10 8.71 -8.04
C ASP A 146 -8.13 8.98 -9.55
N LYS A 147 -7.07 8.57 -10.27
CA LYS A 147 -6.94 8.74 -11.72
C LYS A 147 -7.42 7.51 -12.49
N LEU A 148 -7.75 6.42 -11.81
CA LEU A 148 -8.18 5.17 -12.41
C LEU A 148 -9.70 5.03 -12.34
N PRO A 149 -10.37 4.55 -13.40
CA PRO A 149 -11.80 4.24 -13.33
C PRO A 149 -12.07 3.11 -12.32
N VAL A 150 -13.03 3.32 -11.42
CA VAL A 150 -13.57 2.25 -10.56
C VAL A 150 -14.67 1.52 -11.33
N VAL A 151 -14.54 0.20 -11.45
CA VAL A 151 -15.48 -0.65 -12.22
C VAL A 151 -16.34 -1.55 -11.35
N GLY A 152 -16.05 -1.62 -10.05
CA GLY A 152 -16.83 -2.39 -9.10
C GLY A 152 -16.13 -2.60 -7.76
N PHE A 153 -16.63 -3.57 -7.01
CA PHE A 153 -16.09 -3.99 -5.71
C PHE A 153 -15.78 -5.47 -5.72
N LEU A 154 -14.71 -5.87 -5.06
CA LEU A 154 -14.34 -7.27 -4.90
C LEU A 154 -15.29 -7.93 -3.88
N ALA A 155 -15.96 -9.00 -4.31
CA ALA A 155 -16.92 -9.77 -3.51
C ALA A 155 -16.39 -11.17 -3.15
#